data_AF-A0A2A4NTV2-F1
#
_entry.id   AF-A0A2A4NTV2-F1
#
_cell.length_a   1.000
_cell.length_b   1.000
_cell.length_c   1.000
_cell.angle_alpha   90.00
_cell.angle_beta   90.00
_cell.angle_gamma   90.00
#
_symmetry.space_group_name_H-M   'P 1'
#
loop_
_entity.id
_entity.type
_entity.pdbx_description
1 polymer ?
#
loop_
_entity_poly.entity_id
_entity_poly.type
_entity_poly.pdbx_seq_one_letter_code
_entity_poly.pdbx_strand_id
1 'polypeptide(L)'
;MLQLTIKQGLKNTKKHLCILIVLFLVSLHVHGQTLIYDNDLNNNSTAAQGDLYKHNTSGVIYIGLSDGTYHPILINLQELLAQANDASDTKITNLGTPTDPKDAVTKQYVDALISNDNLYNKDGVLTADRILDAGSKNLTFDKLNTFTLNSKKTRLTSEGEIHLDAKTYTFISGPSGIISKHRVRINGMLSGDNWDGGTAGQILSSTGSNIQWIDRENYTLPTVVAKTSDYTLKLPDSGHVLTFDSNTPLTLTIPNGLPIGYNVSIYQLGTGMVSIIGNQTTIKQRLYRFKTAGQDAGVGIISTATDIFHLTGDLSD
;
A
#
# COMPACT_ATOMS: atom_id res chain seq x y z
N MET A 1 88.16 77.26 -9.87
CA MET A 1 87.29 76.17 -10.39
C MET A 1 86.68 75.32 -9.26
N LEU A 2 87.43 74.95 -8.22
CA LEU A 2 86.96 74.05 -7.14
C LEU A 2 85.79 74.61 -6.27
N GLN A 3 85.72 75.93 -6.08
CA GLN A 3 84.68 76.61 -5.28
C GLN A 3 83.29 76.63 -5.96
N LEU A 4 83.21 76.53 -7.30
CA LEU A 4 81.93 76.54 -8.00
C LEU A 4 81.25 75.16 -7.97
N THR A 5 82.03 74.09 -8.05
CA THR A 5 81.53 72.70 -8.07
C THR A 5 80.89 72.28 -6.74
N ILE A 6 81.42 72.76 -5.61
CA ILE A 6 80.90 72.44 -4.26
C ILE A 6 79.54 73.12 -4.00
N LYS A 7 79.36 74.38 -4.47
CA LYS A 7 78.09 75.11 -4.30
C LYS A 7 76.94 74.51 -5.14
N GLN A 8 77.22 73.96 -6.32
CA GLN A 8 76.21 73.28 -7.13
C GLN A 8 75.80 71.91 -6.54
N GLY A 9 76.74 71.17 -5.95
CA GLY A 9 76.46 69.90 -5.27
C GLY A 9 75.48 70.04 -4.10
N LEU A 10 75.68 71.03 -3.22
CA LEU A 10 74.79 71.25 -2.06
C LEU A 10 73.37 71.71 -2.43
N LYS A 11 73.18 72.32 -3.60
CA LYS A 11 71.86 72.86 -4.01
C LYS A 11 70.91 71.77 -4.50
N ASN A 12 71.44 70.71 -5.11
CA ASN A 12 70.64 69.58 -5.62
C ASN A 12 70.19 68.62 -4.52
N THR A 13 71.00 68.41 -3.47
CA THR A 13 70.65 67.49 -2.36
C THR A 13 69.41 67.96 -1.59
N LYS A 14 69.24 69.28 -1.40
CA LYS A 14 68.04 69.84 -0.75
C LYS A 14 66.76 69.63 -1.55
N LYS A 15 66.83 69.69 -2.89
CA LYS A 15 65.68 69.52 -3.77
C LYS A 15 65.17 68.07 -3.77
N HIS A 16 66.10 67.10 -3.80
CA HIS A 16 65.76 65.68 -3.75
C HIS A 16 65.26 65.24 -2.36
N LEU A 17 65.80 65.81 -1.28
CA LEU A 17 65.30 65.56 0.07
C LEU A 17 63.86 66.07 0.24
N CYS A 18 63.52 67.24 -0.32
CA CYS A 18 62.17 67.79 -0.25
C CYS A 18 61.14 66.92 -1.00
N ILE A 19 61.50 66.42 -2.18
CA ILE A 19 60.61 65.57 -3.00
C ILE A 19 60.36 64.21 -2.34
N LEU A 20 61.38 63.63 -1.68
CA LEU A 20 61.23 62.36 -0.97
C LEU A 20 60.30 62.48 0.26
N ILE A 21 60.38 63.61 0.97
CA ILE A 21 59.49 63.91 2.12
C ILE A 21 58.04 64.08 1.65
N VAL A 22 57.81 64.77 0.53
CA VAL A 22 56.45 64.96 0.00
C VAL A 22 55.84 63.63 -0.49
N LEU A 23 56.61 62.72 -1.07
CA LEU A 23 56.11 61.40 -1.48
C LEU A 23 55.75 60.49 -0.30
N PHE A 24 56.47 60.60 0.83
CA PHE A 24 56.22 59.77 2.01
C PHE A 24 54.98 60.23 2.80
N LEU A 25 54.60 61.51 2.71
CA LEU A 25 53.40 62.02 3.39
C LEU A 25 52.07 61.68 2.68
N VAL A 26 52.07 61.37 1.38
CA VAL A 26 50.82 61.21 0.60
C VAL A 26 50.30 59.76 0.59
N SER A 27 51.08 58.77 1.04
CA SER A 27 50.81 57.34 0.78
C SER A 27 50.30 56.49 1.95
N LEU A 28 49.82 57.07 3.05
CA LEU A 28 49.09 56.31 4.10
C LEU A 28 47.61 56.74 4.18
N HIS A 29 46.77 56.17 3.33
CA HIS A 29 45.33 56.07 3.61
C HIS A 29 45.03 54.63 4.01
N VAL A 30 45.35 54.30 5.27
CA VAL A 30 44.81 53.11 5.93
C VAL A 30 43.39 53.48 6.34
N HIS A 31 42.39 52.73 5.87
CA HIS A 31 40.98 52.87 6.27
C HIS A 31 40.76 52.40 7.73
N GLY A 32 41.50 53.00 8.67
CA GLY A 32 41.20 52.95 10.08
C GLY A 32 40.09 53.95 10.41
N GLN A 33 39.38 53.71 11.52
CA GLN A 33 38.43 54.68 12.07
C GLN A 33 39.09 56.06 12.17
N THR A 34 38.44 57.08 11.60
CA THR A 34 38.97 58.45 11.57
C THR A 34 39.10 58.96 13.00
N LEU A 35 40.33 59.32 13.39
CA LEU A 35 40.59 59.91 14.70
C LEU A 35 40.10 61.35 14.72
N ILE A 36 39.35 61.70 15.77
CA ILE A 36 38.87 63.06 16.02
C ILE A 36 39.44 63.56 17.36
N TYR A 37 39.56 64.87 17.49
CA TYR A 37 40.10 65.56 18.66
C TYR A 37 39.04 66.47 19.30
N ASP A 38 39.34 67.02 20.47
CA ASP A 38 38.41 67.90 21.21
C ASP A 38 37.96 69.11 20.38
N ASN A 39 38.83 69.62 19.49
CA ASN A 39 38.47 70.72 18.58
C ASN A 39 37.44 70.32 17.51
N ASP A 40 37.40 69.05 17.11
CA ASP A 40 36.50 68.57 16.06
C ASP A 40 35.06 68.45 16.58
N LEU A 41 34.90 68.06 17.84
CA LEU A 41 33.62 67.96 18.54
C LEU A 41 32.93 69.32 18.73
N ASN A 42 33.72 70.38 18.93
CA ASN A 42 33.21 71.71 19.27
C ASN A 42 32.94 72.61 18.04
N ASN A 43 33.37 72.21 16.84
CA ASN A 43 33.35 73.05 15.65
C ASN A 43 32.44 72.55 14.51
N ASN A 44 31.51 71.62 14.78
CA ASN A 44 30.63 70.99 13.79
C ASN A 44 31.40 70.57 12.51
N SER A 45 32.46 69.80 12.70
CA SER A 45 33.44 69.56 11.65
C SER A 45 33.02 68.40 10.73
N THR A 46 32.40 68.73 9.59
CA THR A 46 32.26 67.91 8.37
C THR A 46 32.02 66.40 8.54
N ALA A 47 31.38 65.94 9.61
CA ALA A 47 31.21 64.51 9.84
C ALA A 47 30.33 63.95 8.73
N ALA A 48 30.86 63.04 7.94
CA ALA A 48 30.07 62.33 6.95
C ALA A 48 29.02 61.48 7.69
N GLN A 49 27.76 61.60 7.26
CA GLN A 49 26.64 60.91 7.89
C GLN A 49 26.88 59.39 7.86
N GLY A 50 26.76 58.76 9.03
CA GLY A 50 26.89 57.31 9.18
C GLY A 50 28.33 56.81 9.34
N ASP A 51 29.34 57.67 9.13
CA ASP A 51 30.73 57.29 9.36
C ASP A 51 31.03 57.19 10.86
N LEU A 52 31.93 56.26 11.21
CA LEU A 52 32.39 56.02 12.57
C LEU A 52 33.73 56.69 12.83
N TYR A 53 33.77 57.48 13.89
CA TYR A 53 34.93 58.23 14.34
C TYR A 53 35.34 57.79 15.74
N LYS A 54 36.63 57.90 16.06
CA LYS A 54 37.13 57.59 17.40
C LYS A 54 37.83 58.78 17.99
N HIS A 55 37.40 59.22 19.17
CA HIS A 55 38.08 60.32 19.82
C HIS A 55 39.47 59.89 20.32
N ASN A 56 40.49 60.66 19.96
CA ASN A 56 41.89 60.31 20.14
C ASN A 56 42.28 60.13 21.62
N THR A 57 41.69 60.93 22.52
CA THR A 57 42.07 60.91 23.94
C THR A 57 41.12 60.08 24.80
N SER A 58 39.80 60.19 24.59
CA SER A 58 38.80 59.49 25.41
C SER A 58 38.48 58.08 24.90
N GLY A 59 38.82 57.77 23.65
CA GLY A 59 38.51 56.50 23.01
C GLY A 59 37.02 56.27 22.69
N VAL A 60 36.15 57.23 23.00
CA VAL A 60 34.71 57.19 22.70
C VAL A 60 34.50 57.16 21.18
N ILE A 61 33.56 56.33 20.74
CA ILE A 61 33.16 56.25 19.34
C ILE A 61 32.05 57.25 19.07
N TYR A 62 32.12 57.94 17.94
CA TYR A 62 31.11 58.86 17.47
C TYR A 62 30.59 58.43 16.11
N ILE A 63 29.31 58.70 15.84
CA ILE A 63 28.71 58.59 14.51
C ILE A 63 28.49 59.99 13.94
N GLY A 64 28.80 60.17 12.65
CA GLY A 64 28.45 61.40 11.94
C GLY A 64 26.94 61.50 11.71
N LEU A 65 26.35 62.63 12.04
CA LEU A 65 24.96 62.93 11.74
C LEU A 65 24.83 63.67 10.40
N SER A 66 23.62 63.75 9.85
CA SER A 66 23.35 64.46 8.58
C SER A 66 23.62 65.96 8.64
N ASP A 67 23.75 66.53 9.84
CA ASP A 67 24.06 67.95 10.07
C ASP A 67 25.57 68.23 10.21
N GLY A 68 26.41 67.21 10.02
CA GLY A 68 27.87 67.31 10.11
C GLY A 68 28.44 67.15 11.53
N THR A 69 27.58 66.92 12.53
CA THR A 69 28.01 66.78 13.93
C THR A 69 28.43 65.35 14.28
N TYR A 70 29.21 65.23 15.35
CA TYR A 70 29.59 63.95 15.94
C TYR A 70 28.68 63.61 17.11
N HIS A 71 27.97 62.49 17.01
CA HIS A 71 27.14 62.00 18.11
C HIS A 71 27.84 60.85 18.85
N PRO A 72 28.09 60.95 20.16
CA PRO A 72 28.79 59.91 20.89
C PRO A 72 27.93 58.65 21.05
N ILE A 73 28.53 57.48 20.84
CA ILE A 73 27.98 56.18 21.19
C ILE A 73 28.54 55.82 22.57
N LEU A 74 27.78 56.18 23.61
CA LEU A 74 28.23 56.13 25.01
C LEU A 74 27.97 54.78 25.69
N ILE A 75 27.21 53.89 25.06
CA ILE A 75 26.86 52.58 25.60
C ILE A 75 27.22 51.49 24.60
N ASN A 76 27.68 50.36 25.10
CA ASN A 76 27.96 49.19 24.27
C ASN A 76 26.64 48.52 23.81
N LEU A 77 26.74 47.59 22.86
CA LEU A 77 25.54 46.91 22.34
C LEU A 77 24.76 46.16 23.43
N GLN A 78 25.43 45.59 24.43
CA GLN A 78 24.77 44.92 25.55
C GLN A 78 23.97 45.91 26.40
N GLU A 79 24.52 47.08 26.69
CA GLU A 79 23.86 48.16 27.42
C GLU A 79 22.70 48.77 26.62
N LEU A 80 22.86 48.92 25.30
CA LEU A 80 21.80 49.37 24.39
C LEU A 80 20.62 48.40 24.39
N LEU A 81 20.89 47.10 24.20
CA LEU A 81 19.86 46.06 24.20
C LEU A 81 19.24 45.83 25.58
N ALA A 82 19.93 46.19 26.67
CA ALA A 82 19.36 46.15 28.01
C ALA A 82 18.33 47.25 28.26
N GLN A 83 18.40 48.38 27.52
CA GLN A 83 17.40 49.44 27.60
C GLN A 83 16.13 49.09 26.83
N ALA A 84 16.29 48.61 25.59
CA ALA A 84 15.21 48.06 24.77
C ALA A 84 15.80 47.17 23.67
N ASN A 85 15.26 45.96 23.50
CA ASN A 85 15.61 45.03 22.43
C ASN A 85 14.44 44.80 21.45
N ASP A 86 13.46 45.70 21.48
CA ASP A 86 12.29 45.67 20.61
C ASP A 86 12.56 46.46 19.32
N ALA A 87 12.28 45.84 18.17
CA ALA A 87 12.39 46.46 16.85
C ALA A 87 11.09 47.16 16.40
N SER A 88 10.05 47.23 17.24
CA SER A 88 8.77 47.88 16.96
C SER A 88 8.14 47.37 15.65
N ASP A 89 8.06 46.04 15.48
CA ASP A 89 7.59 45.35 14.28
C ASP A 89 8.39 45.62 12.98
N THR A 90 9.54 46.30 13.07
CA THR A 90 10.40 46.57 11.92
C THR A 90 11.15 45.31 11.50
N LYS A 91 11.20 45.04 10.19
CA LYS A 91 11.95 43.91 9.63
C LYS A 91 13.45 44.15 9.73
N ILE A 92 14.15 43.28 10.47
CA ILE A 92 15.62 43.18 10.41
C ILE A 92 15.98 42.29 9.22
N THR A 93 16.61 42.87 8.21
CA THR A 93 16.99 42.19 6.96
C THR A 93 18.51 42.05 6.84
N ASN A 94 18.98 41.26 5.87
CA ASN A 94 20.41 41.01 5.62
C ASN A 94 21.18 40.33 6.77
N LEU A 95 20.50 39.58 7.62
CA LEU A 95 21.17 38.65 8.54
C LEU A 95 21.85 37.54 7.74
N GLY A 96 23.09 37.21 8.11
CA GLY A 96 23.83 36.10 7.54
C GLY A 96 23.27 34.72 7.95
N THR A 97 23.79 33.66 7.35
CA THR A 97 23.55 32.29 7.84
C THR A 97 24.18 32.15 9.24
N PRO A 98 23.44 31.68 10.25
CA PRO A 98 24.00 31.49 11.60
C PRO A 98 25.13 30.46 11.57
N THR A 99 26.18 30.73 12.33
CA THR A 99 27.35 29.85 12.50
C THR A 99 27.52 29.37 13.95
N ASP A 100 26.94 30.10 14.91
CA ASP A 100 26.88 29.76 16.33
C ASP A 100 25.41 29.53 16.77
N PRO A 101 25.14 28.59 17.71
CA PRO A 101 23.80 28.38 18.27
C PRO A 101 23.12 29.61 18.89
N LYS A 102 23.87 30.67 19.20
CA LYS A 102 23.35 31.93 19.76
C LYS A 102 23.10 33.02 18.72
N ASP A 103 23.43 32.77 17.46
CA ASP A 103 23.22 33.75 16.39
C ASP A 103 21.72 34.00 16.15
N ALA A 104 21.40 35.23 15.75
CA ALA A 104 20.09 35.51 15.18
C ALA A 104 19.94 34.77 13.84
N VAL A 105 18.74 34.27 13.57
CA VAL A 105 18.45 33.42 12.40
C VAL A 105 17.41 34.06 11.50
N THR A 106 17.50 33.82 10.19
CA THR A 106 16.44 34.22 9.25
C THR A 106 15.26 33.25 9.35
N LYS A 107 14.04 33.73 9.04
CA LYS A 107 12.87 32.86 8.92
C LYS A 107 13.09 31.74 7.89
N GLN A 108 13.74 32.06 6.77
CA GLN A 108 14.07 31.07 5.74
C GLN A 108 14.93 29.93 6.29
N TYR A 109 15.96 30.26 7.10
CA TYR A 109 16.81 29.26 7.72
C TYR A 109 16.01 28.34 8.66
N VAL A 110 15.18 28.93 9.53
CA VAL A 110 14.34 28.18 10.47
C VAL A 110 13.30 27.32 9.74
N ASP A 111 12.60 27.86 8.75
CA ASP A 111 11.59 27.13 7.97
C ASP A 111 12.24 25.95 7.21
N ALA A 112 13.47 26.11 6.71
CA ALA A 112 14.22 25.04 6.06
C ALA A 112 14.62 23.92 7.03
N LEU A 113 14.90 24.23 8.30
CA LEU A 113 15.19 23.24 9.34
C LEU A 113 13.94 22.48 9.80
N ILE A 114 12.85 23.21 10.06
CA ILE A 114 11.58 22.65 10.57
C ILE A 114 10.89 21.75 9.54
N SER A 115 11.20 21.89 8.26
CA SER A 115 10.69 21.01 7.20
C SER A 115 11.14 19.54 7.31
N ASN A 116 12.10 19.21 8.19
CA ASN A 116 12.66 17.86 8.30
C ASN A 116 11.98 16.97 9.35
N ASP A 117 11.12 17.50 10.22
CA ASP A 117 10.55 16.75 11.36
C ASP A 117 9.13 16.19 11.13
N ASN A 118 8.48 16.55 10.01
CA ASN A 118 7.10 16.12 9.73
C ASN A 118 7.00 15.25 8.48
N LEU A 119 6.33 14.10 8.61
CA LEU A 119 6.10 13.18 7.49
C LEU A 119 5.24 13.86 6.40
N TYR A 120 4.21 14.61 6.79
CA TYR A 120 3.46 15.57 5.95
C TYR A 120 2.75 16.61 6.84
N ASN A 121 2.81 17.89 6.48
CA ASN A 121 2.15 18.99 7.23
C ASN A 121 1.04 19.70 6.43
N LYS A 122 0.85 19.36 5.15
CA LYS A 122 -0.16 19.94 4.25
C LYS A 122 -0.36 19.05 3.02
N ASP A 123 -1.50 19.20 2.35
CA ASP A 123 -1.72 18.67 1.00
C ASP A 123 -0.64 19.16 0.03
N GLY A 124 -0.03 18.24 -0.71
CA GLY A 124 1.03 18.52 -1.66
C GLY A 124 1.27 17.38 -2.65
N VAL A 125 1.90 17.69 -3.78
CA VAL A 125 2.36 16.69 -4.75
C VAL A 125 3.79 16.31 -4.41
N LEU A 126 4.07 15.00 -4.32
CA LEU A 126 5.43 14.51 -4.21
C LEU A 126 6.20 14.73 -5.51
N THR A 127 7.38 15.34 -5.42
CA THR A 127 8.30 15.54 -6.55
C THR A 127 9.34 14.42 -6.67
N ALA A 128 9.41 13.53 -5.68
CA ALA A 128 10.27 12.36 -5.64
C ALA A 128 9.68 11.28 -4.71
N ASP A 129 10.18 10.05 -4.83
CA ASP A 129 9.82 8.95 -3.93
C ASP A 129 10.23 9.26 -2.48
N ARG A 130 9.48 8.72 -1.52
CA ARG A 130 9.74 8.87 -0.08
C ARG A 130 9.83 7.50 0.56
N ILE A 131 10.81 7.31 1.43
CA ILE A 131 10.94 6.14 2.30
C ILE A 131 10.79 6.63 3.73
N LEU A 132 9.94 5.94 4.50
CA LEU A 132 9.92 6.08 5.95
C LEU A 132 10.70 4.91 6.55
N ASP A 133 11.91 5.18 7.02
CA ASP A 133 12.71 4.22 7.79
C ASP A 133 12.45 4.45 9.28
N ALA A 134 11.73 3.53 9.91
CA ALA A 134 11.43 3.58 11.33
C ALA A 134 12.51 2.90 12.20
N GLY A 135 13.52 2.28 11.61
CA GLY A 135 14.45 1.39 12.31
C GLY A 135 13.70 0.30 13.09
N SER A 136 13.98 0.16 14.39
CA SER A 136 13.28 -0.78 15.28
C SER A 136 12.11 -0.16 16.05
N LYS A 137 11.50 0.90 15.50
CA LYS A 137 10.36 1.60 16.12
C LYS A 137 9.05 1.27 15.41
N ASN A 138 7.95 1.53 16.10
CA ASN A 138 6.62 1.39 15.56
C ASN A 138 6.15 2.69 14.91
N LEU A 139 5.46 2.59 13.78
CA LEU A 139 4.62 3.65 13.26
C LEU A 139 3.17 3.31 13.59
N THR A 140 2.55 4.10 14.46
CA THR A 140 1.15 3.92 14.85
C THR A 140 0.34 5.12 14.40
N PHE A 141 -0.80 4.86 13.75
CA PHE A 141 -1.79 5.87 13.44
C PHE A 141 -2.96 5.75 14.43
N ASP A 142 -3.03 6.63 15.43
CA ASP A 142 -4.09 6.64 16.44
C ASP A 142 -5.25 7.57 16.03
N LYS A 143 -6.49 7.16 16.35
CA LYS A 143 -7.73 7.96 16.15
C LYS A 143 -7.95 8.49 14.73
N LEU A 144 -7.45 7.80 13.71
CA LEU A 144 -7.81 8.10 12.32
C LEU A 144 -9.31 7.84 12.09
N ASN A 145 -9.96 8.74 11.35
CA ASN A 145 -11.30 8.47 10.81
C ASN A 145 -11.24 7.42 9.68
N THR A 146 -10.23 7.52 8.80
CA THR A 146 -9.98 6.57 7.71
C THR A 146 -8.49 6.54 7.35
N PHE A 147 -8.05 5.45 6.74
CA PHE A 147 -6.74 5.34 6.10
C PHE A 147 -6.95 4.86 4.65
N THR A 148 -6.68 5.75 3.68
CA THR A 148 -6.98 5.50 2.26
C THR A 148 -5.69 5.46 1.43
N LEU A 149 -5.52 4.43 0.59
CA LEU A 149 -4.40 4.27 -0.34
C LEU A 149 -4.87 4.22 -1.79
N ASN A 150 -4.99 5.37 -2.44
CA ASN A 150 -5.41 5.49 -3.84
C ASN A 150 -4.19 5.32 -4.76
N SER A 151 -3.91 4.09 -5.18
CA SER A 151 -2.76 3.79 -6.04
C SER A 151 -3.11 2.76 -7.12
N LYS A 152 -2.30 2.70 -8.18
CA LYS A 152 -2.39 1.60 -9.16
C LYS A 152 -1.97 0.25 -8.57
N LYS A 153 -1.12 0.26 -7.53
CA LYS A 153 -0.61 -0.94 -6.86
C LYS A 153 -0.25 -0.61 -5.41
N THR A 154 -0.97 -1.24 -4.49
CA THR A 154 -0.64 -1.23 -3.06
C THR A 154 -0.01 -2.58 -2.70
N ARG A 155 1.11 -2.57 -1.96
CA ARG A 155 1.77 -3.79 -1.47
C ARG A 155 1.97 -3.68 0.04
N LEU A 156 1.43 -4.65 0.78
CA LEU A 156 1.75 -4.89 2.19
C LEU A 156 2.61 -6.14 2.27
N THR A 157 3.74 -6.06 2.96
CA THR A 157 4.69 -7.18 3.08
C THR A 157 5.29 -7.15 4.47
N SER A 158 5.39 -8.33 5.08
CA SER A 158 5.99 -8.55 6.39
C SER A 158 6.84 -9.81 6.27
N GLU A 159 7.99 -9.84 6.96
CA GLU A 159 8.74 -11.09 7.17
C GLU A 159 8.01 -12.04 8.14
N GLY A 160 7.18 -11.46 9.01
CA GLY A 160 6.28 -12.18 9.91
C GLY A 160 4.83 -12.08 9.46
N GLU A 161 3.94 -11.80 10.40
CA GLU A 161 2.50 -11.76 10.17
C GLU A 161 2.03 -10.40 9.65
N ILE A 162 0.90 -10.40 8.95
CA ILE A 162 0.08 -9.22 8.66
C ILE A 162 -1.27 -9.46 9.30
N HIS A 163 -1.66 -8.60 10.23
CA HIS A 163 -2.96 -8.68 10.91
C HIS A 163 -3.94 -7.70 10.26
N LEU A 164 -5.19 -8.13 10.07
CA LEU A 164 -6.28 -7.34 9.48
C LEU A 164 -7.53 -7.50 10.35
N ASP A 165 -7.50 -6.85 11.51
CA ASP A 165 -8.53 -6.99 12.53
C ASP A 165 -9.58 -5.87 12.43
N ALA A 166 -10.85 -6.27 12.42
CA ALA A 166 -11.98 -5.36 12.48
C ALA A 166 -12.96 -5.82 13.58
N LYS A 167 -13.65 -4.86 14.22
CA LYS A 167 -14.66 -5.18 15.25
C LYS A 167 -15.93 -5.80 14.68
N THR A 168 -16.19 -5.62 13.38
CA THR A 168 -17.39 -6.08 12.70
C THR A 168 -17.02 -7.07 11.60
N TYR A 169 -16.45 -6.59 10.50
CA TYR A 169 -15.97 -7.40 9.39
C TYR A 169 -14.80 -6.73 8.69
N THR A 170 -13.91 -7.54 8.13
CA THR A 170 -12.86 -7.10 7.22
C THR A 170 -13.36 -7.34 5.79
N PHE A 171 -13.52 -6.27 5.01
CA PHE A 171 -13.92 -6.39 3.60
C PHE A 171 -12.68 -6.39 2.71
N ILE A 172 -12.44 -7.51 2.02
CA ILE A 172 -11.37 -7.66 1.04
C ILE A 172 -12.04 -8.01 -0.29
N SER A 173 -11.81 -7.20 -1.31
CA SER A 173 -12.39 -7.43 -2.63
C SER A 173 -11.41 -7.07 -3.74
N GLY A 174 -11.56 -7.76 -4.86
CA GLY A 174 -10.89 -7.46 -6.12
C GLY A 174 -11.86 -7.82 -7.24
N PRO A 175 -12.08 -6.95 -8.24
CA PRO A 175 -13.03 -7.23 -9.32
C PRO A 175 -12.66 -8.48 -10.13
N SER A 176 -11.40 -8.92 -10.07
CA SER A 176 -10.90 -10.15 -10.68
C SER A 176 -10.61 -11.27 -9.67
N GLY A 177 -11.08 -11.14 -8.43
CA GLY A 177 -10.95 -12.13 -7.37
C GLY A 177 -9.84 -11.85 -6.34
N ILE A 178 -9.72 -12.79 -5.40
CA ILE A 178 -8.74 -12.80 -4.31
C ILE A 178 -7.95 -14.10 -4.40
N ILE A 179 -6.61 -14.01 -4.39
CA ILE A 179 -5.73 -15.16 -4.61
C ILE A 179 -4.96 -15.47 -3.33
N SER A 180 -5.07 -16.70 -2.83
CA SER A 180 -4.22 -17.26 -1.78
C SER A 180 -3.31 -18.34 -2.37
N LYS A 181 -1.99 -18.16 -2.30
CA LYS A 181 -1.02 -19.08 -2.92
C LYS A 181 -0.84 -20.41 -2.16
N HIS A 182 -1.20 -20.43 -0.88
CA HIS A 182 -1.03 -21.58 0.00
C HIS A 182 -2.33 -21.85 0.76
N ARG A 183 -2.24 -22.56 1.88
CA ARG A 183 -3.39 -22.93 2.71
C ARG A 183 -4.16 -21.71 3.20
N VAL A 184 -5.48 -21.78 3.07
CA VAL A 184 -6.42 -20.91 3.78
C VAL A 184 -6.97 -21.68 4.97
N ARG A 185 -7.00 -21.05 6.15
CA ARG A 185 -7.60 -21.62 7.36
C ARG A 185 -8.77 -20.73 7.76
N ILE A 186 -9.93 -21.31 7.95
CA ILE A 186 -11.16 -20.60 8.30
C ILE A 186 -11.69 -21.25 9.56
N ASN A 187 -11.69 -20.49 10.66
CA ASN A 187 -12.22 -20.94 11.94
C ASN A 187 -13.68 -20.50 12.05
N GLY A 188 -14.53 -21.14 11.25
CA GLY A 188 -15.92 -20.74 11.06
C GLY A 188 -16.47 -21.31 9.76
N MET A 189 -17.57 -20.72 9.29
CA MET A 189 -18.24 -21.14 8.07
C MET A 189 -17.79 -20.28 6.89
N LEU A 190 -17.80 -20.89 5.70
CA LEU A 190 -17.87 -20.14 4.45
C LEU A 190 -19.34 -19.78 4.18
N SER A 191 -19.58 -18.80 3.32
CA SER A 191 -20.94 -18.43 2.90
C SER A 191 -21.08 -18.44 1.38
N GLY A 192 -22.28 -18.78 0.91
CA GLY A 192 -22.69 -18.56 -0.48
C GLY A 192 -22.94 -17.08 -0.78
N ASP A 193 -23.28 -16.80 -2.05
CA ASP A 193 -23.50 -15.43 -2.55
C ASP A 193 -24.65 -14.67 -1.84
N ASN A 194 -25.61 -15.40 -1.28
CA ASN A 194 -26.72 -14.90 -0.48
C ASN A 194 -26.41 -14.84 1.05
N TRP A 195 -25.14 -14.98 1.43
CA TRP A 195 -24.67 -15.01 2.82
C TRP A 195 -25.14 -16.24 3.64
N ASP A 196 -25.67 -17.27 3.00
CA ASP A 196 -26.08 -18.51 3.67
C ASP A 196 -24.87 -19.43 3.96
N GLY A 197 -24.89 -20.14 5.10
CA GLY A 197 -23.82 -21.05 5.53
C GLY A 197 -23.97 -22.50 5.06
N GLY A 198 -24.98 -22.79 4.25
CA GLY A 198 -25.33 -24.14 3.84
C GLY A 198 -25.85 -25.00 5.00
N THR A 199 -26.09 -26.26 4.69
CA THR A 199 -26.49 -27.31 5.62
C THR A 199 -25.46 -28.44 5.63
N ALA A 200 -25.54 -29.33 6.62
CA ALA A 200 -24.56 -30.40 6.80
C ALA A 200 -24.50 -31.33 5.56
N GLY A 201 -23.29 -31.57 5.06
CA GLY A 201 -23.04 -32.43 3.90
C GLY A 201 -22.95 -31.71 2.56
N GLN A 202 -23.29 -30.42 2.52
CA GLN A 202 -23.14 -29.59 1.33
C GLN A 202 -21.67 -29.22 1.08
N ILE A 203 -21.35 -28.98 -0.19
CA ILE A 203 -20.08 -28.42 -0.63
C ILE A 203 -20.34 -27.05 -1.25
N LEU A 204 -19.48 -26.08 -0.95
CA LEU A 204 -19.54 -24.78 -1.59
C LEU A 204 -18.88 -24.88 -2.96
N SER A 205 -19.66 -24.70 -4.03
CA SER A 205 -19.21 -24.90 -5.40
C SER A 205 -19.58 -23.73 -6.30
N SER A 206 -18.87 -23.59 -7.41
CA SER A 206 -19.27 -22.68 -8.48
C SER A 206 -20.40 -23.28 -9.29
N THR A 207 -21.44 -22.48 -9.53
CA THR A 207 -22.57 -22.82 -10.40
C THR A 207 -22.44 -22.17 -11.79
N GLY A 208 -21.27 -21.60 -12.10
CA GLY A 208 -21.00 -20.85 -13.33
C GLY A 208 -21.41 -19.38 -13.26
N SER A 209 -22.52 -19.04 -12.61
CA SER A 209 -22.94 -17.65 -12.38
C SER A 209 -22.61 -17.15 -10.96
N ASN A 210 -22.72 -18.03 -9.96
CA ASN A 210 -22.56 -17.68 -8.55
C ASN A 210 -21.73 -18.76 -7.83
N ILE A 211 -21.55 -18.55 -6.53
CA ILE A 211 -21.07 -19.58 -5.60
C ILE A 211 -22.26 -19.96 -4.71
N GLN A 212 -22.60 -21.23 -4.68
CA GLN A 212 -23.73 -21.74 -3.91
C GLN A 212 -23.36 -23.02 -3.19
N TRP A 213 -24.00 -23.25 -2.05
CA TRP A 213 -23.98 -24.55 -1.40
C TRP A 213 -24.79 -25.51 -2.25
N ILE A 214 -24.10 -26.48 -2.82
CA ILE A 214 -24.73 -27.60 -3.49
C ILE A 214 -24.72 -28.78 -2.54
N ASP A 215 -25.82 -29.51 -2.48
CA ASP A 215 -25.74 -30.89 -2.02
C ASP A 215 -24.67 -31.57 -2.87
N ARG A 216 -23.87 -32.44 -2.25
CA ARG A 216 -22.88 -33.23 -2.97
C ARG A 216 -23.62 -34.06 -4.01
N GLU A 217 -23.75 -33.52 -5.22
CA GLU A 217 -24.54 -34.11 -6.29
C GLU A 217 -24.04 -35.54 -6.51
N ASN A 218 -24.98 -36.51 -6.55
CA ASN A 218 -24.78 -37.96 -6.80
C ASN A 218 -24.63 -38.91 -5.61
N TYR A 219 -25.24 -38.60 -4.46
CA TYR A 219 -25.81 -39.66 -3.61
C TYR A 219 -27.34 -39.54 -3.66
N THR A 220 -27.94 -39.74 -4.83
CA THR A 220 -29.33 -40.21 -4.84
C THR A 220 -29.29 -41.57 -4.15
N LEU A 221 -29.72 -41.60 -2.88
CA LEU A 221 -29.93 -42.86 -2.19
C LEU A 221 -30.75 -43.76 -3.14
N PRO A 222 -30.39 -45.05 -3.30
CA PRO A 222 -31.17 -45.95 -4.13
C PRO A 222 -32.65 -45.82 -3.79
N THR A 223 -33.46 -45.42 -4.76
CA THR A 223 -34.91 -45.33 -4.59
C THR A 223 -35.56 -46.61 -5.10
N VAL A 224 -36.74 -46.93 -4.55
CA VAL A 224 -37.58 -48.03 -5.03
C VAL A 224 -38.69 -47.45 -5.89
N VAL A 225 -38.70 -47.80 -7.17
CA VAL A 225 -39.66 -47.27 -8.15
C VAL A 225 -40.57 -48.39 -8.64
N ALA A 226 -41.85 -48.29 -8.30
CA ALA A 226 -42.85 -49.27 -8.70
C ALA A 226 -43.26 -49.14 -10.17
N LYS A 227 -43.47 -50.28 -10.82
CA LYS A 227 -43.99 -50.47 -12.17
C LYS A 227 -45.13 -51.47 -12.13
N THR A 228 -46.20 -51.19 -12.87
CA THR A 228 -47.40 -52.05 -12.95
C THR A 228 -47.74 -52.41 -14.41
N SER A 229 -46.89 -52.00 -15.36
CA SER A 229 -47.01 -52.25 -16.80
C SER A 229 -45.64 -52.50 -17.42
N ASP A 230 -45.62 -52.83 -18.71
CA ASP A 230 -44.39 -52.94 -19.49
C ASP A 230 -43.53 -51.68 -19.35
N TYR A 231 -42.21 -51.87 -19.31
CA TYR A 231 -41.27 -50.79 -19.05
C TYR A 231 -40.01 -50.92 -19.90
N THR A 232 -39.50 -49.80 -20.40
CA THR A 232 -38.18 -49.71 -21.04
C THR A 232 -37.25 -48.96 -20.10
N LEU A 233 -36.10 -49.57 -19.79
CA LEU A 233 -35.09 -48.95 -18.91
C LEU A 233 -34.64 -47.59 -19.45
N LYS A 234 -34.33 -46.67 -18.55
CA LYS A 234 -33.84 -45.32 -18.87
C LYS A 234 -32.56 -45.05 -18.10
N LEU A 235 -31.75 -44.11 -18.59
CA LEU A 235 -30.50 -43.70 -17.92
C LEU A 235 -30.68 -43.39 -16.41
N PRO A 236 -31.76 -42.70 -15.96
CA PRO A 236 -31.95 -42.42 -14.54
C PRO A 236 -32.27 -43.64 -13.66
N ASP A 237 -32.59 -44.81 -14.22
CA ASP A 237 -32.88 -46.01 -13.42
C ASP A 237 -31.59 -46.66 -12.88
N SER A 238 -30.41 -46.27 -13.38
CA SER A 238 -29.12 -46.82 -12.92
C SER A 238 -28.88 -46.48 -11.45
N GLY A 239 -28.51 -47.48 -10.65
CA GLY A 239 -28.30 -47.34 -9.20
C GLY A 239 -29.59 -47.40 -8.37
N HIS A 240 -30.74 -47.66 -8.98
CA HIS A 240 -32.03 -47.76 -8.30
C HIS A 240 -32.61 -49.18 -8.33
N VAL A 241 -33.72 -49.36 -7.61
CA VAL A 241 -34.50 -50.60 -7.57
C VAL A 241 -35.82 -50.39 -8.28
N LEU A 242 -36.14 -51.23 -9.26
CA LEU A 242 -37.46 -51.26 -9.89
C LEU A 242 -38.26 -52.44 -9.36
N THR A 243 -39.46 -52.18 -8.83
CA THR A 243 -40.39 -53.25 -8.44
C THR A 243 -41.47 -53.40 -9.48
N PHE A 244 -41.83 -54.64 -9.82
CA PHE A 244 -42.90 -54.96 -10.75
C PHE A 244 -44.04 -55.62 -9.98
N ASP A 245 -45.10 -54.86 -9.74
CA ASP A 245 -46.28 -55.28 -9.02
C ASP A 245 -47.47 -55.41 -9.98
N SER A 246 -47.56 -56.57 -10.62
CA SER A 246 -48.63 -56.90 -11.57
C SER A 246 -49.03 -58.36 -11.41
N ASN A 247 -50.31 -58.66 -11.59
CA ASN A 247 -50.83 -60.04 -11.63
C ASN A 247 -50.77 -60.66 -13.04
N THR A 248 -50.47 -59.85 -14.06
CA THR A 248 -50.27 -60.30 -15.44
C THR A 248 -48.80 -60.22 -15.82
N PRO A 249 -48.31 -61.12 -16.70
CA PRO A 249 -46.93 -61.03 -17.18
C PRO A 249 -46.62 -59.66 -17.77
N LEU A 250 -45.42 -59.15 -17.49
CA LEU A 250 -44.93 -57.86 -17.98
C LEU A 250 -43.63 -58.05 -18.78
N THR A 251 -43.32 -57.09 -19.63
CA THR A 251 -42.08 -57.03 -20.40
C THR A 251 -41.22 -55.87 -19.94
N LEU A 252 -39.99 -56.18 -19.52
CA LEU A 252 -38.92 -55.21 -19.27
C LEU A 252 -37.97 -55.19 -20.47
N THR A 253 -37.91 -54.06 -21.17
CA THR A 253 -37.02 -53.88 -22.33
C THR A 253 -35.74 -53.16 -21.92
N ILE A 254 -34.59 -53.72 -22.29
CA ILE A 254 -33.29 -53.08 -22.22
C ILE A 254 -33.01 -52.40 -23.58
N PRO A 255 -33.06 -51.06 -23.68
CA PRO A 255 -32.73 -50.35 -24.91
C PRO A 255 -31.22 -50.31 -25.15
N ASN A 256 -30.82 -50.02 -26.38
CA ASN A 256 -29.44 -49.69 -26.71
C ASN A 256 -29.03 -48.31 -26.14
N GLY A 257 -27.73 -48.08 -26.02
CA GLY A 257 -27.19 -46.77 -25.63
C GLY A 257 -27.17 -46.46 -24.13
N LEU A 258 -27.56 -47.40 -23.25
CA LEU A 258 -27.25 -47.26 -21.82
C LEU A 258 -25.73 -47.44 -21.60
N PRO A 259 -25.11 -46.67 -20.69
CA PRO A 259 -23.66 -46.63 -20.55
C PRO A 259 -23.08 -47.94 -20.00
N ILE A 260 -21.79 -48.17 -20.26
CA ILE A 260 -21.01 -49.21 -19.58
C ILE A 260 -21.03 -48.92 -18.08
N GLY A 261 -21.26 -49.94 -17.26
CA GLY A 261 -21.42 -49.80 -15.82
C GLY A 261 -22.85 -49.47 -15.37
N TYR A 262 -23.80 -49.29 -16.29
CA TYR A 262 -25.22 -49.22 -15.95
C TYR A 262 -25.63 -50.45 -15.11
N ASN A 263 -26.28 -50.23 -13.98
CA ASN A 263 -26.70 -51.31 -13.07
C ASN A 263 -28.06 -51.00 -12.45
N VAL A 264 -28.97 -51.98 -12.42
CA VAL A 264 -30.30 -51.83 -11.80
C VAL A 264 -30.74 -53.15 -11.18
N SER A 265 -31.41 -53.07 -10.03
CA SER A 265 -32.04 -54.22 -9.37
C SER A 265 -33.52 -54.26 -9.68
N ILE A 266 -34.03 -55.42 -10.04
CA ILE A 266 -35.43 -55.66 -10.39
C ILE A 266 -36.02 -56.64 -9.37
N TYR A 267 -37.22 -56.38 -8.87
CA TYR A 267 -37.94 -57.30 -7.98
C TYR A 267 -39.37 -57.48 -8.46
N GLN A 268 -39.80 -58.73 -8.67
CA GLN A 268 -41.19 -59.05 -8.94
C GLN A 268 -41.95 -59.12 -7.62
N LEU A 269 -42.92 -58.23 -7.39
CA LEU A 269 -43.80 -58.27 -6.20
C LEU A 269 -45.15 -58.92 -6.51
N GLY A 270 -45.65 -58.75 -7.73
CA GLY A 270 -46.91 -59.36 -8.18
C GLY A 270 -46.73 -60.80 -8.68
N THR A 271 -47.82 -61.47 -9.03
CA THR A 271 -47.78 -62.86 -9.55
C THR A 271 -47.41 -62.95 -11.03
N GLY A 272 -47.48 -61.84 -11.75
CA GLY A 272 -47.10 -61.72 -13.15
C GLY A 272 -45.58 -61.70 -13.34
N MET A 273 -45.06 -62.72 -14.01
CA MET A 273 -43.62 -62.80 -14.32
C MET A 273 -43.17 -61.69 -15.25
N VAL A 274 -41.97 -61.15 -15.01
CA VAL A 274 -41.34 -60.10 -15.80
C VAL A 274 -40.39 -60.75 -16.80
N SER A 275 -40.70 -60.64 -18.08
CA SER A 275 -39.83 -61.06 -19.18
C SER A 275 -38.85 -59.94 -19.53
N ILE A 276 -37.56 -60.21 -19.45
CA ILE A 276 -36.50 -59.26 -19.79
C ILE A 276 -36.07 -59.50 -21.24
N ILE A 277 -36.22 -58.48 -22.08
CA ILE A 277 -35.87 -58.52 -23.50
C ILE A 277 -34.90 -57.40 -23.88
N GLY A 278 -34.09 -57.64 -24.91
CA GLY A 278 -33.17 -56.64 -25.46
C GLY A 278 -33.75 -56.00 -26.72
N ASN A 279 -33.65 -54.69 -26.85
CA ASN A 279 -33.91 -53.98 -28.10
C ASN A 279 -32.57 -53.51 -28.70
N GLN A 280 -32.08 -54.23 -29.69
CA GLN A 280 -30.74 -54.04 -30.28
C GLN A 280 -29.59 -54.18 -29.27
N THR A 281 -29.79 -55.01 -28.24
CA THR A 281 -28.79 -55.31 -27.20
C THR A 281 -28.60 -56.82 -27.06
N THR A 282 -27.43 -57.23 -26.59
CA THR A 282 -27.14 -58.63 -26.26
C THR A 282 -27.30 -58.85 -24.76
N ILE A 283 -28.23 -59.73 -24.39
CA ILE A 283 -28.45 -60.13 -23.00
C ILE A 283 -27.79 -61.50 -22.75
N LYS A 284 -26.89 -61.54 -21.78
CA LYS A 284 -26.16 -62.75 -21.37
C LYS A 284 -26.66 -63.24 -20.02
N GLN A 285 -27.09 -64.50 -19.97
CA GLN A 285 -27.41 -65.21 -18.73
C GLN A 285 -26.94 -66.66 -18.88
N ARG A 286 -26.28 -67.22 -17.85
CA ARG A 286 -25.55 -68.50 -17.93
C ARG A 286 -26.43 -69.68 -18.34
N LEU A 287 -27.67 -69.72 -17.86
CA LEU A 287 -28.66 -70.77 -18.08
C LEU A 287 -29.69 -70.38 -19.16
N TYR A 288 -29.47 -69.28 -19.89
CA TYR A 288 -30.39 -68.75 -20.91
C TYR A 288 -31.80 -68.46 -20.38
N ARG A 289 -31.90 -67.99 -19.14
CA ARG A 289 -33.15 -67.63 -18.49
C ARG A 289 -33.35 -66.12 -18.52
N PHE A 290 -34.53 -65.69 -18.97
CA PHE A 290 -34.84 -64.28 -19.24
C PHE A 290 -36.17 -63.85 -18.64
N LYS A 291 -36.75 -64.63 -17.72
CA LYS A 291 -37.95 -64.28 -16.98
C LYS A 291 -37.70 -64.44 -15.49
N THR A 292 -38.31 -63.61 -14.66
CA THR A 292 -38.29 -63.79 -13.20
C THR A 292 -38.92 -65.13 -12.81
N ALA A 293 -38.37 -65.80 -11.79
CA ALA A 293 -38.78 -67.16 -11.43
C ALA A 293 -40.17 -67.27 -10.75
N GLY A 294 -40.71 -66.16 -10.26
CA GLY A 294 -41.98 -66.12 -9.53
C GLY A 294 -42.07 -64.88 -8.63
N GLN A 295 -43.11 -64.84 -7.81
CA GLN A 295 -43.28 -63.77 -6.82
C GLN A 295 -42.04 -63.70 -5.90
N ASP A 296 -41.61 -62.49 -5.58
CA ASP A 296 -40.41 -62.13 -4.82
C ASP A 296 -39.07 -62.45 -5.49
N ALA A 297 -39.07 -62.88 -6.76
CA ALA A 297 -37.84 -63.08 -7.51
C ALA A 297 -37.10 -61.75 -7.76
N GLY A 298 -35.79 -61.74 -7.44
CA GLY A 298 -34.89 -60.63 -7.67
C GLY A 298 -33.98 -60.87 -8.88
N VAL A 299 -33.78 -59.84 -9.71
CA VAL A 299 -32.91 -59.86 -10.89
C VAL A 299 -31.97 -58.65 -10.90
N GLY A 300 -30.67 -58.89 -11.02
CA GLY A 300 -29.68 -57.85 -11.25
C GLY A 300 -29.36 -57.73 -12.74
N ILE A 301 -29.41 -56.51 -13.27
CA ILE A 301 -29.00 -56.18 -14.65
C ILE A 301 -27.75 -55.32 -14.59
N ILE A 302 -26.70 -55.71 -15.31
CA ILE A 302 -25.44 -54.94 -15.38
C ILE A 302 -24.88 -54.86 -16.80
N SER A 303 -24.51 -53.67 -17.24
CA SER A 303 -23.81 -53.42 -18.51
C SER A 303 -22.30 -53.57 -18.32
N THR A 304 -21.67 -54.49 -19.04
CA THR A 304 -20.22 -54.76 -18.95
C THR A 304 -19.44 -54.27 -20.18
N ALA A 305 -20.14 -54.01 -21.28
CA ALA A 305 -19.62 -53.44 -22.52
C ALA A 305 -20.79 -52.80 -23.29
N THR A 306 -20.48 -52.00 -24.32
CA THR A 306 -21.50 -51.35 -25.16
C THR A 306 -22.55 -52.36 -25.64
N ASP A 307 -23.81 -52.09 -25.29
CA ASP A 307 -24.99 -52.89 -25.62
C ASP A 307 -24.92 -54.38 -25.18
N ILE A 308 -24.05 -54.72 -24.22
CA ILE A 308 -23.91 -56.06 -23.63
C ILE A 308 -24.29 -56.01 -22.15
N PHE A 309 -25.36 -56.72 -21.82
CA PHE A 309 -25.91 -56.78 -20.46
C PHE A 309 -25.84 -58.19 -19.91
N HIS A 310 -25.58 -58.31 -18.62
CA HIS A 310 -25.64 -59.56 -17.88
C HIS A 310 -26.84 -59.56 -16.95
N LEU A 311 -27.59 -60.65 -16.96
CA LEU A 311 -28.62 -60.92 -15.97
C LEU A 311 -28.09 -61.87 -14.89
N THR A 312 -28.46 -61.59 -13.66
CA THR A 312 -28.17 -62.41 -12.47
C THR A 312 -29.42 -62.47 -11.60
N GLY A 313 -29.50 -63.46 -10.71
CA GLY A 313 -30.63 -63.60 -9.78
C GLY A 313 -31.51 -64.80 -10.09
N ASP A 314 -32.74 -64.76 -9.58
CA ASP A 314 -33.69 -65.87 -9.62
C ASP A 314 -34.56 -65.78 -10.88
N LEU A 315 -34.19 -66.59 -11.87
CA LEU A 315 -34.76 -66.57 -13.21
C LEU A 315 -35.26 -67.97 -13.61
N SER A 316 -36.32 -67.98 -14.42
CA SER A 316 -36.95 -69.14 -15.06
C SER A 316 -36.95 -68.99 -16.59
N ASP A 317 -37.34 -70.09 -17.26
CA ASP A 317 -37.34 -70.20 -18.73
C ASP A 317 -38.48 -69.39 -19.39
#